data_AF-A0A939FDH7-F1
#
_entry.id   AF-A0A939FDH7-F1
#
_cell.length_a   1.000
_cell.length_b   1.000
_cell.length_c   1.000
_cell.angle_alpha   90.00
_cell.angle_beta   90.00
_cell.angle_gamma   90.00
#
_symmetry.space_group_name_H-M   'P 1'
#
loop_
_entity.id
_entity.type
_entity.pdbx_description
1 polymer ?
#
loop_
_entity_poly.entity_id
_entity_poly.type
_entity_poly.pdbx_seq_one_letter_code
_entity_poly.pdbx_strand_id
1 'polypeptide(L)'
;MIPEPDILIVGGGLGGVAAALAACRAGRSVVLTEETDWIGGQLTAQAVPPDEHPWIEQFGATASYRRLRQGIRDYYRQWYPLRSAASALPELNPGAGRVSKLCHEPRAALAVLEGMLAPYRAAGLLTLLTETRPVSAESDNDVIRAVVLDDLRSGVRRTITARYVIDATETGDLLELAGVEHAVGAEAHAEFGEPHAPATAQPLNQQGITLCFALSHHEGQDHTVERPSDYAFWRSYRPDFWPGPLLGFLAPDPRSLEAVPRTFVPNPGLDPLDVSADQSADAGDKELWGFRRILARKLHRPGAFDSDITLVNWPLNDYWLKPLIGGGEETTAQAIAGARQLSLSVLYWLQTEAPRADGGTGFPGLRPRPDVTGTADGLAKAPYVRESRRIKAVTTVVEQDVAIDSVGPYGRTSYRDSVGVGGYRIDLHPSTGGDNYIDIGSVPFEIPLGALLPRRVRNLLPAGKNIGTTHITNGCYRLHPVEWNAGEVAGALAAHCLTEGVEPHQVQAEDKRFAEFARLLEHQGVQRHWPDVRGY
;
A
#
# COMPACT_ATOMS: atom_id res chain seq x y z
N MET A 1 26.11 13.30 -15.49
CA MET A 1 25.81 14.14 -14.31
C MET A 1 24.30 14.32 -14.31
N ILE A 2 23.64 14.04 -13.20
CA ILE A 2 22.19 14.29 -13.08
C ILE A 2 22.05 15.78 -12.79
N PRO A 3 21.25 16.55 -13.57
CA PRO A 3 20.99 17.95 -13.27
C PRO A 3 20.37 18.08 -11.88
N GLU A 4 20.63 19.18 -11.18
CA GLU A 4 19.97 19.49 -9.92
C GLU A 4 18.46 19.64 -10.17
N PRO A 5 17.60 18.76 -9.62
CA PRO A 5 16.17 18.86 -9.82
C PRO A 5 15.57 19.95 -8.93
N ASP A 6 14.41 20.47 -9.33
CA ASP A 6 13.59 21.30 -8.46
C ASP A 6 13.13 20.50 -7.22
N ILE A 7 12.75 19.24 -7.45
CA ILE A 7 12.16 18.35 -6.45
C ILE A 7 12.83 16.97 -6.52
N LEU A 8 13.32 16.50 -5.37
CA LEU A 8 13.75 15.11 -5.18
C LEU A 8 12.63 14.31 -4.53
N ILE A 9 12.26 13.19 -5.11
CA ILE A 9 11.27 12.25 -4.57
C ILE A 9 11.99 10.93 -4.31
N VAL A 10 12.00 10.48 -3.06
CA VAL A 10 12.68 9.26 -2.65
C VAL A 10 11.64 8.20 -2.33
N GLY A 11 11.59 7.14 -3.15
CA GLY A 11 10.60 6.06 -3.09
C GLY A 11 9.62 6.12 -4.28
N GLY A 12 9.54 5.01 -5.01
CA GLY A 12 8.75 4.87 -6.24
C GLY A 12 7.41 4.20 -6.01
N GLY A 13 6.90 4.22 -4.77
CA GLY A 13 5.56 3.75 -4.41
C GLY A 13 4.43 4.57 -5.05
N LEU A 14 3.19 4.29 -4.67
CA LEU A 14 2.03 4.98 -5.24
C LEU A 14 2.09 6.50 -5.03
N GLY A 15 2.38 6.95 -3.80
CA GLY A 15 2.49 8.37 -3.52
C GLY A 15 3.70 9.02 -4.21
N GLY A 16 4.82 8.31 -4.35
CA GLY A 16 5.99 8.80 -5.09
C GLY A 16 5.70 9.03 -6.57
N VAL A 17 5.03 8.07 -7.23
CA VAL A 17 4.60 8.21 -8.63
C VAL A 17 3.57 9.32 -8.78
N ALA A 18 2.59 9.42 -7.87
CA ALA A 18 1.59 10.47 -7.89
C ALA A 18 2.21 11.87 -7.71
N ALA A 19 3.18 12.01 -6.80
CA ALA A 19 3.94 13.23 -6.58
C ALA A 19 4.74 13.63 -7.82
N ALA A 20 5.44 12.69 -8.46
CA ALA A 20 6.19 12.93 -9.69
C ALA A 20 5.27 13.42 -10.81
N LEU A 21 4.11 12.78 -10.99
CA LEU A 21 3.11 13.19 -11.97
C LEU A 21 2.55 14.59 -11.70
N ALA A 22 2.30 14.95 -10.44
CA ALA A 22 1.80 16.28 -10.06
C ALA A 22 2.86 17.36 -10.32
N ALA A 23 4.09 17.13 -9.86
CA ALA A 23 5.22 18.05 -10.03
C ALA A 23 5.59 18.26 -11.50
N CYS A 24 5.69 17.18 -12.29
CA CYS A 24 6.03 17.27 -13.71
C CYS A 24 4.91 17.95 -14.53
N ARG A 25 3.63 17.72 -14.19
CA ARG A 25 2.49 18.45 -14.81
C ARG A 25 2.57 19.95 -14.55
N ALA A 26 3.11 20.36 -13.41
CA ALA A 26 3.37 21.76 -13.07
C ALA A 26 4.67 22.31 -13.69
N GLY A 27 5.35 21.53 -14.55
CA GLY A 27 6.57 21.94 -15.26
C GLY A 27 7.85 21.89 -14.42
N ARG A 28 7.82 21.21 -13.27
CA ARG A 28 9.01 21.05 -12.41
C ARG A 28 9.88 19.88 -12.84
N SER A 29 11.18 20.05 -12.72
CA SER A 29 12.16 18.97 -12.89
C SER A 29 12.22 18.09 -11.65
N VAL A 30 12.20 16.78 -11.86
CA VAL A 30 12.07 15.78 -10.79
C VAL A 30 13.12 14.69 -10.95
N VAL A 31 13.75 14.33 -9.83
CA VAL A 31 14.41 13.03 -9.68
C VAL A 31 13.52 12.16 -8.81
N LEU A 32 13.13 10.99 -9.31
CA LEU A 32 12.38 9.97 -8.57
C LEU A 32 13.28 8.75 -8.37
N THR A 33 13.39 8.24 -7.15
CA THR A 33 14.12 7.01 -6.86
C THR A 33 13.18 5.87 -6.49
N GLU A 34 13.60 4.63 -6.75
CA GLU A 34 12.89 3.41 -6.35
C GLU A 34 13.92 2.34 -5.97
N GLU A 35 13.74 1.65 -4.84
CA GLU A 35 14.71 0.66 -4.35
C GLU A 35 14.69 -0.64 -5.18
N THR A 36 13.57 -0.96 -5.80
CA THR A 36 13.45 -2.09 -6.72
C THR A 36 13.64 -1.67 -8.17
N ASP A 37 13.56 -2.63 -9.10
CA ASP A 37 13.48 -2.38 -10.54
C ASP A 37 12.06 -1.95 -10.98
N TRP A 38 11.06 -1.95 -10.08
CA TRP A 38 9.65 -1.69 -10.38
C TRP A 38 9.07 -0.55 -9.54
N ILE A 39 8.55 0.49 -10.19
CA ILE A 39 7.72 1.50 -9.54
C ILE A 39 6.30 0.99 -9.26
N GLY A 40 5.59 1.62 -8.33
CA GLY A 40 4.19 1.38 -7.99
C GLY A 40 3.95 0.78 -6.60
N GLY A 41 5.00 0.44 -5.86
CA GLY A 41 4.93 0.01 -4.46
C GLY A 41 3.95 -1.15 -4.25
N GLN A 42 2.91 -0.91 -3.44
CA GLN A 42 1.87 -1.89 -3.10
C GLN A 42 1.30 -2.63 -4.33
N LEU A 43 0.94 -1.91 -5.40
CA LEU A 43 0.31 -2.51 -6.60
C LEU A 43 1.24 -3.40 -7.41
N THR A 44 2.55 -3.21 -7.27
CA THR A 44 3.54 -3.78 -8.18
C THR A 44 4.61 -4.56 -7.42
N ALA A 45 5.62 -3.90 -6.87
CA ALA A 45 6.78 -4.49 -6.21
C ALA A 45 6.42 -5.29 -4.95
N GLN A 46 5.34 -4.92 -4.24
CA GLN A 46 4.85 -5.66 -3.06
C GLN A 46 3.70 -6.63 -3.41
N ALA A 47 3.22 -6.61 -4.65
CA ALA A 47 2.21 -7.50 -5.20
C ALA A 47 0.93 -7.61 -4.34
N VAL A 48 0.28 -6.48 -4.11
CA VAL A 48 -0.99 -6.36 -3.38
C VAL A 48 -2.05 -5.76 -4.32
N PRO A 49 -3.17 -6.46 -4.59
CA PRO A 49 -4.32 -5.82 -5.22
C PRO A 49 -4.83 -4.67 -4.34
N PRO A 50 -5.39 -3.61 -4.94
CA PRO A 50 -5.77 -2.43 -4.18
C PRO A 50 -6.81 -2.77 -3.11
N ASP A 51 -6.58 -2.30 -1.89
CA ASP A 51 -7.58 -2.28 -0.81
C ASP A 51 -8.30 -0.91 -0.87
N GLU A 52 -9.62 -0.92 -1.04
CA GLU A 52 -10.42 0.28 -1.41
C GLU A 52 -11.82 0.28 -0.82
N HIS A 53 -12.43 1.45 -0.75
CA HIS A 53 -13.81 1.60 -0.27
C HIS A 53 -14.88 1.24 -1.33
N PRO A 54 -16.12 0.92 -0.90
CA PRO A 54 -17.22 0.52 -1.79
C PRO A 54 -17.55 1.53 -2.90
N TRP A 55 -17.41 2.84 -2.63
CA TRP A 55 -17.72 3.92 -3.58
C TRP A 55 -16.63 4.23 -4.62
N ILE A 56 -15.53 3.48 -4.69
CA ILE A 56 -14.32 3.87 -5.43
C ILE A 56 -14.53 4.16 -6.93
N GLU A 57 -15.56 3.58 -7.55
CA GLU A 57 -15.91 3.84 -8.95
C GLU A 57 -16.72 5.14 -9.16
N GLN A 58 -17.20 5.76 -8.08
CA GLN A 58 -18.09 6.92 -8.11
C GLN A 58 -17.38 8.20 -7.65
N PHE A 59 -16.81 8.17 -6.45
CA PHE A 59 -16.14 9.30 -5.77
C PHE A 59 -15.16 8.75 -4.71
N GLY A 60 -14.55 9.62 -3.88
CA GLY A 60 -13.65 9.18 -2.81
C GLY A 60 -12.20 8.94 -3.23
N ALA A 61 -11.84 9.36 -4.45
CA ALA A 61 -10.48 9.30 -4.97
C ALA A 61 -10.20 10.42 -5.97
N THR A 62 -8.93 10.75 -6.13
CA THR A 62 -8.51 11.81 -7.07
C THR A 62 -8.77 11.39 -8.51
N ALA A 63 -8.92 12.38 -9.39
CA ALA A 63 -9.07 12.13 -10.82
C ALA A 63 -7.86 11.38 -11.41
N SER A 64 -6.65 11.58 -10.88
CA SER A 64 -5.45 10.91 -11.37
C SER A 64 -5.38 9.44 -10.95
N TYR A 65 -5.83 9.10 -9.74
CA TYR A 65 -5.97 7.70 -9.32
C TYR A 65 -7.01 6.96 -10.18
N ARG A 66 -8.14 7.60 -10.48
CA ARG A 66 -9.14 7.04 -11.42
C ARG A 66 -8.58 6.82 -12.82
N ARG A 67 -7.68 7.70 -13.30
CA ARG A 67 -6.96 7.49 -14.58
C ARG A 67 -6.05 6.27 -14.53
N LEU A 68 -5.32 6.04 -13.43
CA LEU A 68 -4.53 4.81 -13.26
C LEU A 68 -5.42 3.57 -13.35
N ARG A 69 -6.52 3.54 -12.57
CA ARG A 69 -7.48 2.42 -12.59
C ARG A 69 -8.00 2.13 -13.99
N GLN A 70 -8.42 3.19 -14.70
CA GLN A 70 -8.92 3.06 -16.06
C GLN A 70 -7.84 2.57 -17.02
N GLY A 71 -6.61 3.10 -16.92
CA GLY A 71 -5.46 2.65 -17.71
C GLY A 71 -5.17 1.16 -17.53
N ILE A 72 -5.28 0.64 -16.32
CA ILE A 72 -5.13 -0.80 -16.04
C ILE A 72 -6.22 -1.59 -16.77
N ARG A 73 -7.49 -1.17 -16.70
CA ARG A 73 -8.57 -1.84 -17.43
C ARG A 73 -8.34 -1.82 -18.94
N ASP A 74 -7.93 -0.67 -19.47
CA ASP A 74 -7.66 -0.47 -20.89
C ASP A 74 -6.48 -1.32 -21.36
N TYR A 75 -5.45 -1.52 -20.53
CA TYR A 75 -4.35 -2.43 -20.81
C TYR A 75 -4.85 -3.87 -21.05
N TYR A 76 -5.75 -4.39 -20.20
CA TYR A 76 -6.37 -5.70 -20.42
C TYR A 76 -7.25 -5.73 -21.66
N ARG A 77 -8.05 -4.69 -21.92
CA ARG A 77 -8.90 -4.61 -23.12
C ARG A 77 -8.08 -4.61 -24.41
N GLN A 78 -6.94 -3.95 -24.39
CA GLN A 78 -6.08 -3.79 -25.56
C GLN A 78 -5.26 -5.04 -25.84
N TRP A 79 -4.68 -5.66 -24.81
CA TRP A 79 -3.63 -6.66 -24.98
C TRP A 79 -4.03 -8.09 -24.61
N TYR A 80 -5.07 -8.29 -23.79
CA TYR A 80 -5.47 -9.61 -23.35
C TYR A 80 -6.61 -10.16 -24.21
N PRO A 81 -6.67 -11.48 -24.42
CA PRO A 81 -7.71 -12.12 -25.24
C PRO A 81 -9.02 -12.26 -24.44
N LEU A 82 -9.60 -11.16 -23.98
CA LEU A 82 -10.88 -11.14 -23.28
C LEU A 82 -12.00 -11.69 -24.17
N ARG A 83 -12.98 -12.37 -23.56
CA ARG A 83 -14.24 -12.69 -24.24
C ARG A 83 -15.08 -11.41 -24.39
N SER A 84 -15.98 -11.37 -25.36
CA SER A 84 -16.76 -10.17 -25.70
C SER A 84 -17.51 -9.58 -24.49
N ALA A 85 -18.17 -10.43 -23.69
CA ALA A 85 -18.89 -10.02 -22.49
C ALA A 85 -17.97 -9.32 -21.46
N ALA A 86 -16.76 -9.83 -21.24
CA ALA A 86 -15.80 -9.24 -20.31
C ALA A 86 -15.24 -7.92 -20.85
N SER A 87 -14.89 -7.86 -22.14
CA SER A 87 -14.37 -6.65 -22.78
C SER A 87 -15.37 -5.49 -22.78
N ALA A 88 -16.68 -5.80 -22.77
CA ALA A 88 -17.75 -4.81 -22.77
C ALA A 88 -18.06 -4.23 -21.37
N LEU A 89 -17.55 -4.82 -20.29
CA LEU A 89 -17.76 -4.30 -18.94
C LEU A 89 -17.01 -2.97 -18.76
N PRO A 90 -17.69 -1.87 -18.37
CA PRO A 90 -17.01 -0.60 -18.06
C PRO A 90 -16.07 -0.73 -16.85
N GLU A 91 -16.55 -1.37 -15.78
CA GLU A 91 -15.83 -1.63 -14.54
C GLU A 91 -15.19 -3.02 -14.55
N LEU A 92 -14.39 -3.31 -15.58
CA LEU A 92 -13.69 -4.58 -15.69
C LEU A 92 -12.81 -4.81 -14.45
N ASN A 93 -13.00 -5.95 -13.79
CA ASN A 93 -12.12 -6.52 -12.77
C ASN A 93 -11.43 -7.78 -13.36
N PRO A 94 -10.19 -7.68 -13.88
CA PRO A 94 -9.52 -8.78 -14.59
C PRO A 94 -9.35 -10.06 -13.75
N GLY A 95 -9.19 -9.89 -12.44
CA GLY A 95 -9.09 -10.99 -11.50
C GLY A 95 -10.43 -11.51 -11.00
N ALA A 96 -11.51 -10.74 -11.17
CA ALA A 96 -12.78 -10.99 -10.49
C ALA A 96 -12.55 -11.43 -9.03
N GLY A 97 -11.64 -10.71 -8.37
CA GLY A 97 -11.29 -10.87 -6.96
C GLY A 97 -12.25 -10.07 -6.09
N ARG A 98 -12.42 -10.48 -4.84
CA ARG A 98 -13.41 -9.90 -3.93
C ARG A 98 -12.87 -8.74 -3.09
N VAL A 99 -11.55 -8.62 -2.96
CA VAL A 99 -10.92 -7.56 -2.14
C VAL A 99 -11.11 -6.15 -2.72
N SER A 100 -11.27 -6.01 -4.03
CA SER A 100 -11.55 -4.74 -4.71
C SER A 100 -12.21 -4.96 -6.07
N LYS A 101 -12.91 -3.91 -6.52
CA LYS A 101 -13.47 -3.74 -7.88
C LYS A 101 -12.40 -3.69 -8.99
N LEU A 102 -11.11 -3.72 -8.65
CA LEU A 102 -10.03 -3.84 -9.63
C LEU A 102 -8.88 -4.71 -9.08
N CYS A 103 -9.00 -6.02 -9.24
CA CYS A 103 -7.91 -6.95 -8.98
C CYS A 103 -7.18 -7.26 -10.29
N HIS A 104 -5.86 -7.06 -10.33
CA HIS A 104 -5.07 -7.12 -11.55
C HIS A 104 -3.65 -7.63 -11.27
N GLU A 105 -2.95 -8.06 -12.33
CA GLU A 105 -1.55 -8.46 -12.22
C GLU A 105 -0.65 -7.24 -11.94
N PRO A 106 0.41 -7.40 -11.12
CA PRO A 106 1.41 -6.37 -10.86
C PRO A 106 2.00 -5.74 -12.13
N ARG A 107 2.31 -6.55 -13.14
CA ARG A 107 2.92 -6.09 -14.39
C ARG A 107 2.01 -5.22 -15.25
N ALA A 108 0.69 -5.43 -15.16
CA ALA A 108 -0.27 -4.58 -15.86
C ALA A 108 -0.27 -3.16 -15.27
N ALA A 109 -0.28 -3.05 -13.93
CA ALA A 109 -0.15 -1.74 -13.28
C ALA A 109 1.20 -1.08 -13.55
N LEU A 110 2.31 -1.84 -13.49
CA LEU A 110 3.63 -1.31 -13.81
C LEU A 110 3.68 -0.71 -15.22
N ALA A 111 3.15 -1.41 -16.22
CA ALA A 111 3.13 -0.92 -17.60
C ALA A 111 2.35 0.40 -17.74
N VAL A 112 1.24 0.54 -17.02
CA VAL A 112 0.43 1.76 -17.02
C VAL A 112 1.16 2.91 -16.31
N LEU A 113 1.78 2.66 -15.14
CA LEU A 113 2.55 3.66 -14.41
C LEU A 113 3.74 4.17 -15.23
N GLU A 114 4.49 3.27 -15.86
CA GLU A 114 5.56 3.62 -16.81
C GLU A 114 5.03 4.47 -17.96
N GLY A 115 3.89 4.08 -18.54
CA GLY A 115 3.22 4.85 -19.60
C GLY A 115 2.79 6.25 -19.15
N MET A 116 2.32 6.40 -17.91
CA MET A 116 1.94 7.70 -17.34
C MET A 116 3.16 8.62 -17.12
N LEU A 117 4.33 8.06 -16.79
CA LEU A 117 5.57 8.81 -16.58
C LEU A 117 6.36 9.07 -17.89
N ALA A 118 6.18 8.23 -18.91
CA ALA A 118 6.96 8.26 -20.14
C ALA A 118 7.02 9.63 -20.84
N PRO A 119 5.92 10.42 -20.98
CA PRO A 119 5.99 11.74 -21.60
C PRO A 119 6.93 12.70 -20.87
N TYR A 120 6.98 12.65 -19.53
CA TYR A 120 7.84 13.53 -18.73
C TYR A 120 9.30 13.11 -18.77
N ARG A 121 9.57 11.80 -18.87
CA ARG A 121 10.91 11.27 -19.13
C ARG A 121 11.42 11.73 -20.50
N ALA A 122 10.58 11.61 -21.53
CA ALA A 122 10.91 12.05 -22.89
C ALA A 122 11.14 13.56 -22.98
N ALA A 123 10.39 14.36 -22.21
CA ALA A 123 10.57 15.80 -22.10
C ALA A 123 11.80 16.23 -21.27
N GLY A 124 12.50 15.29 -20.62
CA GLY A 124 13.61 15.58 -19.72
C GLY A 124 13.20 16.21 -18.38
N LEU A 125 11.91 16.22 -18.06
CA LEU A 125 11.39 16.72 -16.77
C LEU A 125 11.55 15.69 -15.65
N LEU A 126 11.59 14.39 -15.98
CA LEU A 126 11.68 13.31 -15.00
C LEU A 126 12.91 12.43 -15.25
N THR A 127 13.75 12.31 -14.23
CA THR A 127 14.79 11.29 -14.13
C THR A 127 14.34 10.22 -13.13
N LEU A 128 14.14 8.99 -13.59
CA LEU A 128 13.82 7.83 -12.73
C LEU A 128 15.09 7.02 -12.47
N LEU A 129 15.41 6.81 -11.19
CA LEU A 129 16.53 6.00 -10.71
C LEU A 129 15.99 4.78 -9.96
N THR A 130 15.84 3.66 -10.67
CA THR A 130 15.50 2.37 -10.06
C THR A 130 16.71 1.74 -9.38
N GLU A 131 16.48 0.75 -8.52
CA GLU A 131 17.52 0.12 -7.70
C GLU A 131 18.41 1.13 -6.98
N THR A 132 17.77 2.15 -6.41
CA THR A 132 18.44 3.28 -5.77
C THR A 132 17.75 3.61 -4.45
N ARG A 133 18.49 3.54 -3.34
CA ARG A 133 17.97 3.80 -1.98
C ARG A 133 18.69 4.97 -1.31
N PRO A 134 18.03 5.70 -0.39
CA PRO A 134 18.71 6.69 0.43
C PRO A 134 19.61 6.01 1.48
N VAL A 135 20.76 6.62 1.78
CA VAL A 135 21.69 6.12 2.81
C VAL A 135 22.08 7.18 3.84
N SER A 136 21.95 8.47 3.51
CA SER A 136 22.09 9.56 4.47
C SER A 136 21.43 10.84 3.93
N ALA A 137 21.11 11.77 4.82
CA ALA A 137 20.66 13.11 4.44
C ALA A 137 21.43 14.17 5.25
N GLU A 138 21.67 15.31 4.61
CA GLU A 138 22.32 16.47 5.22
C GLU A 138 21.27 17.54 5.47
N SER A 139 21.13 17.96 6.73
CA SER A 139 20.16 18.97 7.17
C SER A 139 20.88 20.18 7.76
N ASP A 140 20.40 21.38 7.46
CA ASP A 140 20.88 22.64 8.01
C ASP A 140 19.71 23.61 8.23
N ASN A 141 19.58 24.17 9.43
CA ASN A 141 18.53 25.12 9.80
C ASN A 141 17.11 24.66 9.38
N ASP A 142 16.77 23.43 9.75
CA ASP A 142 15.48 22.78 9.49
C ASP A 142 15.14 22.63 8.00
N VAL A 143 16.16 22.53 7.16
CA VAL A 143 16.07 22.30 5.72
C VAL A 143 17.00 21.17 5.33
N ILE A 144 16.48 20.17 4.61
CA ILE A 144 17.29 19.13 3.99
C ILE A 144 18.00 19.75 2.79
N ARG A 145 19.33 19.75 2.81
CA ARG A 145 20.21 20.30 1.77
C ARG A 145 20.51 19.28 0.69
N ALA A 146 20.76 18.04 1.11
CA ALA A 146 21.16 16.98 0.21
C ALA A 146 20.72 15.61 0.73
N VAL A 147 20.50 14.68 -0.18
CA VAL A 147 20.30 13.26 0.12
C VAL A 147 21.37 12.47 -0.63
N VAL A 148 22.05 11.58 0.08
CA VAL A 148 22.98 10.62 -0.52
C VAL A 148 22.21 9.36 -0.86
N LEU A 149 22.27 9.00 -2.13
CA LEU A 149 21.62 7.84 -2.73
C LEU A 149 22.68 6.80 -3.09
N ASP A 150 22.37 5.53 -2.88
CA ASP A 150 23.21 4.38 -3.22
C ASP A 150 22.56 3.61 -4.38
N ASP A 151 23.25 3.50 -5.51
CA ASP A 151 22.85 2.71 -6.66
C ASP A 151 23.20 1.25 -6.39
N LEU A 152 22.19 0.41 -6.16
CA LEU A 152 22.35 -0.98 -5.71
C LEU A 152 22.97 -1.89 -6.78
N ARG A 153 22.95 -1.49 -8.05
CA ARG A 153 23.60 -2.25 -9.14
C ARG A 153 25.09 -1.99 -9.19
N SER A 154 25.50 -0.74 -9.04
CA SER A 154 26.89 -0.30 -9.24
C SER A 154 27.66 -0.02 -7.96
N GLY A 155 26.97 0.13 -6.83
CA GLY A 155 27.53 0.63 -5.56
C GLY A 155 27.96 2.09 -5.61
N VAL A 156 27.60 2.82 -6.67
CA VAL A 156 27.98 4.22 -6.84
C VAL A 156 27.04 5.09 -6.03
N ARG A 157 27.61 5.83 -5.07
CA ARG A 157 26.88 6.83 -4.30
C ARG A 157 26.78 8.16 -5.04
N ARG A 158 25.63 8.81 -4.92
CA ARG A 158 25.33 10.10 -5.56
C ARG A 158 24.68 11.01 -4.52
N THR A 159 25.16 12.24 -4.43
CA THR A 159 24.53 13.28 -3.62
C THR A 159 23.62 14.11 -4.51
N ILE A 160 22.33 14.19 -4.15
CA ILE A 160 21.35 15.02 -4.86
C ILE A 160 20.90 16.15 -3.94
N THR A 161 21.02 17.38 -4.43
CA THR A 161 20.44 18.57 -3.82
C THR A 161 19.11 18.90 -4.49
N ALA A 162 18.16 19.43 -3.74
CA ALA A 162 16.87 19.88 -4.26
C ALA A 162 16.27 20.93 -3.34
N ARG A 163 15.38 21.77 -3.87
CA ARG A 163 14.68 22.78 -3.05
C ARG A 163 13.66 22.12 -2.14
N TYR A 164 12.94 21.13 -2.64
CA TYR A 164 12.02 20.29 -1.89
C TYR A 164 12.41 18.83 -2.01
N VAL A 165 12.27 18.11 -0.90
CA VAL A 165 12.42 16.67 -0.81
C VAL A 165 11.07 16.08 -0.43
N ILE A 166 10.67 15.01 -1.12
CA ILE A 166 9.45 14.27 -0.85
C ILE A 166 9.87 12.86 -0.42
N ASP A 167 9.48 12.47 0.80
CA ASP A 167 9.68 11.11 1.28
C ASP A 167 8.46 10.26 0.94
N ALA A 168 8.63 9.41 -0.07
CA ALA A 168 7.67 8.43 -0.53
C ALA A 168 8.21 6.99 -0.32
N THR A 169 9.18 6.81 0.57
CA THR A 169 9.66 5.48 0.95
C THR A 169 8.58 4.74 1.73
N GLU A 170 8.57 3.41 1.62
CA GLU A 170 7.54 2.58 2.28
C GLU A 170 7.65 2.59 3.81
N THR A 171 8.83 2.93 4.34
CA THR A 171 9.17 2.93 5.77
C THR A 171 9.48 4.31 6.34
N GLY A 172 9.37 5.38 5.54
CA GLY A 172 9.63 6.76 5.97
C GLY A 172 11.11 6.99 6.32
N ASP A 173 12.02 6.45 5.52
CA ASP A 173 13.45 6.38 5.83
C ASP A 173 14.11 7.75 5.94
N LEU A 174 13.66 8.74 5.16
CA LEU A 174 14.22 10.09 5.26
C LEU A 174 13.92 10.74 6.61
N LEU A 175 12.87 10.31 7.32
CA LEU A 175 12.57 10.84 8.65
C LEU A 175 13.70 10.55 9.63
N GLU A 176 14.23 9.33 9.62
CA GLU A 176 15.36 8.96 10.46
C GLU A 176 16.67 9.52 9.90
N LEU A 177 16.92 9.37 8.60
CA LEU A 177 18.18 9.79 7.96
C LEU A 177 18.42 11.30 8.03
N ALA A 178 17.36 12.12 8.04
CA ALA A 178 17.45 13.58 8.12
C ALA A 178 17.21 14.12 9.53
N GLY A 179 16.98 13.26 10.53
CA GLY A 179 16.71 13.65 11.92
C GLY A 179 15.42 14.44 12.07
N VAL A 180 14.36 14.05 11.37
CA VAL A 180 13.01 14.64 11.48
C VAL A 180 12.24 13.94 12.59
N GLU A 181 11.53 14.69 13.42
CA GLU A 181 10.73 14.14 14.51
C GLU A 181 9.61 13.25 13.96
N HIS A 182 9.58 12.00 14.45
CA HIS A 182 8.62 11.00 14.02
C HIS A 182 8.19 10.10 15.18
N ALA A 183 7.12 9.33 14.96
CA ALA A 183 6.64 8.24 15.78
C ALA A 183 6.80 6.91 15.03
N VAL A 184 6.92 5.82 15.80
CA VAL A 184 6.98 4.43 15.32
C VAL A 184 6.18 3.60 16.30
N GLY A 185 5.45 2.59 15.80
CA GLY A 185 4.65 1.69 16.62
C GLY A 185 3.52 2.40 17.37
N ALA A 186 3.01 1.79 18.43
CA ALA A 186 1.83 2.30 19.13
C ALA A 186 2.14 3.45 20.10
N GLU A 187 1.42 4.56 19.95
CA GLU A 187 1.42 5.69 20.90
C GLU A 187 0.62 5.36 22.18
N ALA A 188 0.86 6.11 23.26
CA ALA A 188 0.14 5.89 24.51
C ALA A 188 -1.25 6.55 24.47
N HIS A 189 -2.24 5.95 25.15
CA HIS A 189 -3.56 6.55 25.37
C HIS A 189 -3.45 7.98 25.95
N ALA A 190 -2.50 8.23 26.85
CA ALA A 190 -2.32 9.55 27.45
C ALA A 190 -1.86 10.65 26.47
N GLU A 191 -1.37 10.29 25.27
CA GLU A 191 -0.84 11.24 24.29
C GLU A 191 -1.97 11.84 23.42
N PHE A 192 -2.97 11.05 23.03
CA PHE A 192 -4.06 11.45 22.13
C PHE A 192 -5.48 11.13 22.64
N GLY A 193 -5.60 10.42 23.77
CA GLY A 193 -6.89 10.00 24.33
C GLY A 193 -7.63 8.94 23.50
N GLU A 194 -6.94 8.27 22.57
CA GLU A 194 -7.53 7.26 21.68
C GLU A 194 -7.99 6.03 22.46
N PRO A 195 -9.27 5.63 22.39
CA PRO A 195 -9.82 4.51 23.15
C PRO A 195 -9.06 3.19 22.99
N HIS A 196 -8.53 2.92 21.79
CA HIS A 196 -7.84 1.66 21.48
C HIS A 196 -6.32 1.74 21.61
N ALA A 197 -5.75 2.88 22.01
CA ALA A 197 -4.32 3.00 22.24
C ALA A 197 -3.90 2.32 23.57
N PRO A 198 -2.70 1.70 23.63
CA PRO A 198 -2.19 1.08 24.85
C PRO A 198 -1.95 2.12 25.96
N ALA A 199 -1.94 1.68 27.23
CA ALA A 199 -1.72 2.56 28.37
C ALA A 199 -0.35 3.27 28.35
N THR A 200 0.66 2.62 27.75
CA THR A 200 2.03 3.10 27.61
C THR A 200 2.48 2.95 26.16
N ALA A 201 3.29 3.88 25.65
CA ALA A 201 3.77 3.82 24.28
C ALA A 201 4.65 2.58 24.04
N GLN A 202 4.49 1.96 22.88
CA GLN A 202 5.16 0.72 22.47
C GLN A 202 5.81 0.90 21.08
N PRO A 203 6.99 1.54 21.00
CA PRO A 203 7.56 1.98 19.73
C PRO A 203 8.01 0.85 18.79
N LEU A 204 8.19 -0.36 19.33
CA LEU A 204 8.52 -1.57 18.56
C LEU A 204 7.32 -2.46 18.30
N ASN A 205 6.12 -2.05 18.71
CA ASN A 205 4.87 -2.75 18.41
C ASN A 205 4.30 -2.21 17.08
N GLN A 206 4.50 -2.97 16.01
CA GLN A 206 4.17 -2.60 14.63
C GLN A 206 3.30 -3.69 14.03
N GLN A 207 2.43 -3.31 13.10
CA GLN A 207 1.66 -4.28 12.32
C GLN A 207 2.58 -5.22 11.52
N GLY A 208 2.18 -6.49 11.40
CA GLY A 208 2.94 -7.49 10.67
C GLY A 208 3.15 -7.14 9.19
N ILE A 209 4.29 -7.56 8.65
CA ILE A 209 4.65 -7.42 7.24
C ILE A 209 4.37 -8.70 6.48
N THR A 210 4.16 -8.61 5.16
CA THR A 210 3.82 -9.79 4.34
C THR A 210 4.70 -9.85 3.10
N LEU A 211 5.34 -10.98 2.83
CA LEU A 211 6.01 -11.18 1.55
C LEU A 211 5.06 -11.93 0.61
N CYS A 212 4.28 -11.16 -0.16
CA CYS A 212 3.23 -11.71 -1.03
C CYS A 212 3.82 -12.59 -2.14
N PHE A 213 3.02 -13.48 -2.71
CA PHE A 213 3.44 -14.29 -3.87
C PHE A 213 2.25 -14.70 -4.74
N ALA A 214 2.50 -14.97 -6.02
CA ALA A 214 1.46 -15.32 -6.98
C ALA A 214 1.42 -16.83 -7.25
N LEU A 215 0.21 -17.39 -7.33
CA LEU A 215 -0.02 -18.81 -7.61
C LEU A 215 -0.96 -19.03 -8.79
N SER A 216 -0.65 -20.05 -9.59
CA SER A 216 -1.59 -20.74 -10.47
C SER A 216 -1.78 -22.20 -10.01
N HIS A 217 -2.79 -22.89 -10.50
CA HIS A 217 -3.07 -24.28 -10.14
C HIS A 217 -3.31 -25.15 -11.39
N HIS A 218 -2.54 -26.22 -11.53
CA HIS A 218 -2.58 -27.13 -12.67
C HIS A 218 -2.84 -28.55 -12.18
N GLU A 219 -4.08 -29.01 -12.34
CA GLU A 219 -4.49 -30.34 -11.90
C GLU A 219 -3.66 -31.44 -12.58
N GLY A 220 -3.25 -32.45 -11.81
CA GLY A 220 -2.42 -33.56 -12.30
C GLY A 220 -0.93 -33.25 -12.47
N GLN A 221 -0.49 -32.04 -12.15
CA GLN A 221 0.94 -31.67 -12.12
C GLN A 221 1.45 -31.60 -10.68
N ASP A 222 2.77 -31.66 -10.53
CA ASP A 222 3.46 -31.49 -9.25
C ASP A 222 4.52 -30.38 -9.39
N HIS A 223 4.31 -29.30 -8.66
CA HIS A 223 5.16 -28.11 -8.58
C HIS A 223 5.60 -27.87 -7.13
N THR A 224 5.58 -28.91 -6.30
CA THR A 224 5.94 -28.83 -4.88
C THR A 224 7.33 -28.24 -4.72
N VAL A 225 7.45 -27.17 -3.94
CA VAL A 225 8.73 -26.51 -3.69
C VAL A 225 9.59 -27.33 -2.71
N GLU A 226 10.89 -27.04 -2.69
CA GLU A 226 11.74 -27.59 -1.63
C GLU A 226 11.23 -27.16 -0.26
N ARG A 227 11.29 -28.09 0.70
CA ARG A 227 10.85 -27.83 2.07
C ARG A 227 11.66 -26.67 2.67
N PRO A 228 11.00 -25.57 3.10
CA PRO A 228 11.69 -24.43 3.70
C PRO A 228 12.43 -24.80 5.00
N SER A 229 13.54 -24.11 5.29
CA SER A 229 14.38 -24.40 6.46
C SER A 229 13.59 -24.31 7.77
N ASP A 230 12.72 -23.31 7.86
CA ASP A 230 11.99 -23.00 9.09
C ASP A 230 10.61 -23.66 9.11
N TYR A 231 10.31 -24.53 8.14
CA TYR A 231 8.99 -25.16 8.03
C TYR A 231 8.57 -25.92 9.29
N ALA A 232 9.53 -26.59 9.95
CA ALA A 232 9.24 -27.31 11.20
C ALA A 232 8.72 -26.37 12.30
N PHE A 233 9.29 -25.17 12.40
CA PHE A 233 8.83 -24.15 13.33
C PHE A 233 7.43 -23.67 12.93
N TRP A 234 7.24 -23.18 11.71
CA TRP A 234 5.97 -22.60 11.26
C TRP A 234 4.80 -23.59 11.28
N ARG A 235 5.05 -24.85 10.93
CA ARG A 235 4.05 -25.93 11.04
C ARG A 235 3.56 -26.15 12.47
N SER A 236 4.42 -25.92 13.47
CA SER A 236 4.09 -26.10 14.89
C SER A 236 3.61 -24.81 15.58
N TYR A 237 3.85 -23.65 14.95
CA TYR A 237 3.61 -22.34 15.54
C TYR A 237 2.12 -22.07 15.74
N ARG A 238 1.78 -21.69 16.98
CA ARG A 238 0.42 -21.40 17.48
C ARG A 238 0.50 -20.13 18.34
N PRO A 239 0.18 -18.96 17.80
CA PRO A 239 0.10 -17.73 18.58
C PRO A 239 -1.05 -17.80 19.59
N ASP A 240 -0.86 -17.24 20.78
CA ASP A 240 -1.87 -17.31 21.87
C ASP A 240 -3.18 -16.61 21.53
N PHE A 241 -3.13 -15.56 20.70
CA PHE A 241 -4.31 -14.82 20.22
C PHE A 241 -4.95 -15.43 18.97
N TRP A 242 -4.42 -16.54 18.44
CA TRP A 242 -4.92 -17.19 17.23
C TRP A 242 -5.77 -18.43 17.58
N PRO A 243 -6.87 -18.72 16.85
CA PRO A 243 -7.75 -19.84 17.18
C PRO A 243 -7.14 -21.23 16.93
N GLY A 244 -5.95 -21.33 16.35
CA GLY A 244 -5.31 -22.59 15.98
C GLY A 244 -3.85 -22.43 15.53
N PRO A 245 -3.28 -23.42 14.82
CA PRO A 245 -2.03 -23.23 14.10
C PRO A 245 -2.12 -22.03 13.16
N LEU A 246 -1.02 -21.29 13.00
CA LEU A 246 -0.96 -20.23 12.01
C LEU A 246 -1.13 -20.79 10.59
N LEU A 247 -0.44 -21.89 10.28
CA LEU A 247 -0.63 -22.63 9.04
C LEU A 247 -1.90 -23.48 9.14
N GLY A 248 -3.03 -22.87 8.77
CA GLY A 248 -4.34 -23.49 8.82
C GLY A 248 -5.41 -22.61 8.18
N PHE A 249 -6.58 -23.20 7.94
CA PHE A 249 -7.73 -22.45 7.43
C PHE A 249 -8.65 -21.90 8.53
N LEU A 250 -8.35 -22.16 9.80
CA LEU A 250 -9.06 -21.54 10.91
C LEU A 250 -8.29 -20.29 11.35
N ALA A 251 -8.90 -19.13 11.21
CA ALA A 251 -8.29 -17.85 11.58
C ALA A 251 -9.40 -16.90 12.10
N PRO A 252 -9.04 -15.87 12.89
CA PRO A 252 -10.05 -14.96 13.41
C PRO A 252 -10.74 -14.21 12.27
N ASP A 253 -12.02 -13.90 12.45
CA ASP A 253 -12.68 -12.82 11.72
C ASP A 253 -12.06 -11.49 12.20
N PRO A 254 -11.56 -10.63 11.30
CA PRO A 254 -10.91 -9.39 11.73
C PRO A 254 -11.82 -8.46 12.55
N ARG A 255 -13.15 -8.54 12.37
CA ARG A 255 -14.14 -7.67 13.01
C ARG A 255 -14.65 -8.23 14.33
N SER A 256 -15.00 -9.51 14.37
CA SER A 256 -15.58 -10.14 15.58
C SER A 256 -14.56 -10.89 16.43
N LEU A 257 -13.37 -11.17 15.88
CA LEU A 257 -12.35 -12.07 16.44
C LEU A 257 -12.82 -13.52 16.64
N GLU A 258 -14.03 -13.86 16.19
CA GLU A 258 -14.53 -15.23 16.24
C GLU A 258 -13.74 -16.12 15.30
N ALA A 259 -13.57 -17.39 15.67
CA ALA A 259 -12.87 -18.35 14.84
C ALA A 259 -13.71 -18.70 13.60
N VAL A 260 -13.27 -18.28 12.42
CA VAL A 260 -13.99 -18.52 11.16
C VAL A 260 -13.19 -19.48 10.27
N PRO A 261 -13.79 -20.59 9.82
CA PRO A 261 -13.17 -21.46 8.84
C PRO A 261 -13.16 -20.76 7.47
N ARG A 262 -11.98 -20.70 6.87
CA ARG A 262 -11.77 -20.27 5.50
C ARG A 262 -11.74 -21.48 4.58
N THR A 263 -12.03 -21.24 3.32
CA THR A 263 -12.01 -22.25 2.26
C THR A 263 -10.98 -21.87 1.22
N PHE A 264 -10.48 -22.86 0.50
CA PHE A 264 -9.51 -22.66 -0.57
C PHE A 264 -9.90 -23.53 -1.75
N VAL A 265 -10.40 -22.91 -2.81
CA VAL A 265 -10.89 -23.61 -4.01
C VAL A 265 -10.18 -23.05 -5.24
N PRO A 266 -9.03 -23.64 -5.62
CA PRO A 266 -8.35 -23.24 -6.84
C PRO A 266 -9.22 -23.37 -8.07
N ASN A 267 -9.13 -22.40 -8.97
CA ASN A 267 -9.82 -22.41 -10.26
C ASN A 267 -11.36 -22.64 -10.14
N PRO A 268 -12.10 -21.82 -9.37
CA PRO A 268 -13.47 -22.09 -9.03
C PRO A 268 -14.40 -22.24 -10.25
N GLY A 269 -15.42 -23.07 -10.10
CA GLY A 269 -16.40 -23.39 -11.13
C GLY A 269 -17.33 -22.23 -11.54
N LEU A 270 -17.43 -21.20 -10.71
CA LEU A 270 -18.28 -20.03 -10.94
C LEU A 270 -17.90 -19.24 -12.21
N ASP A 271 -18.87 -18.55 -12.82
CA ASP A 271 -18.58 -17.57 -13.86
C ASP A 271 -18.04 -16.29 -13.18
N PRO A 272 -16.83 -15.82 -13.54
CA PRO A 272 -16.27 -14.60 -12.94
C PRO A 272 -17.12 -13.34 -13.10
N LEU A 273 -18.05 -13.30 -14.06
CA LEU A 273 -18.99 -12.19 -14.23
C LEU A 273 -20.05 -12.11 -13.13
N ASP A 274 -20.28 -13.21 -12.39
CA ASP A 274 -21.22 -13.26 -11.26
C ASP A 274 -20.55 -12.84 -9.94
N VAL A 275 -19.25 -12.55 -9.95
CA VAL A 275 -18.52 -12.12 -8.75
C VAL A 275 -18.74 -10.62 -8.53
N SER A 276 -19.32 -10.28 -7.38
CA SER A 276 -19.38 -8.91 -6.87
C SER A 276 -18.30 -8.68 -5.82
N ALA A 277 -17.56 -7.58 -5.96
CA ALA A 277 -16.62 -7.07 -4.96
C ALA A 277 -17.27 -5.88 -4.23
N ASP A 278 -18.12 -6.20 -3.25
CA ASP A 278 -18.78 -5.22 -2.38
C ASP A 278 -18.42 -5.49 -0.92
N GLN A 279 -17.39 -4.80 -0.44
CA GLN A 279 -16.85 -5.00 0.91
C GLN A 279 -17.81 -4.54 2.02
N SER A 280 -18.83 -3.75 1.67
CA SER A 280 -19.88 -3.35 2.62
C SER A 280 -20.84 -4.51 2.94
N ALA A 281 -21.00 -5.46 2.02
CA ALA A 281 -21.87 -6.62 2.18
C ALA A 281 -21.10 -7.87 2.64
N ASP A 282 -19.90 -8.09 2.10
CA ASP A 282 -19.05 -9.25 2.41
C ASP A 282 -17.57 -8.85 2.30
N ALA A 283 -16.79 -9.10 3.36
CA ALA A 283 -15.35 -8.85 3.36
C ALA A 283 -14.62 -9.67 2.27
N GLY A 284 -15.22 -10.79 1.83
CA GLY A 284 -14.74 -11.58 0.70
C GLY A 284 -13.55 -12.49 1.02
N ASP A 285 -13.08 -12.54 2.27
CA ASP A 285 -11.88 -13.24 2.74
C ASP A 285 -12.14 -14.71 3.15
N LYS A 286 -13.40 -15.16 3.09
CA LYS A 286 -13.81 -16.54 3.42
C LYS A 286 -13.33 -17.58 2.42
N GLU A 287 -13.15 -17.22 1.15
CA GLU A 287 -12.62 -18.09 0.11
C GLU A 287 -11.32 -17.48 -0.42
N LEU A 288 -10.19 -18.08 -0.02
CA LEU A 288 -8.87 -17.48 -0.14
C LEU A 288 -8.40 -17.33 -1.60
N TRP A 289 -8.76 -18.26 -2.50
CA TRP A 289 -8.35 -18.19 -3.91
C TRP A 289 -8.98 -17.00 -4.62
N GLY A 290 -10.29 -16.85 -4.47
CA GLY A 290 -11.11 -15.80 -5.06
C GLY A 290 -11.01 -14.46 -4.33
N PHE A 291 -10.53 -14.42 -3.09
CA PHE A 291 -10.38 -13.17 -2.33
C PHE A 291 -9.47 -12.17 -3.06
N ARG A 292 -8.23 -12.58 -3.38
CA ARG A 292 -7.21 -11.77 -4.06
C ARG A 292 -6.83 -12.32 -5.44
N ARG A 293 -7.78 -12.94 -6.15
CA ARG A 293 -7.59 -13.40 -7.53
C ARG A 293 -7.30 -12.20 -8.44
N ILE A 294 -6.23 -12.27 -9.23
CA ILE A 294 -5.74 -11.19 -10.11
C ILE A 294 -5.87 -11.49 -11.60
N LEU A 295 -6.09 -12.76 -11.96
CA LEU A 295 -6.49 -13.15 -13.31
C LEU A 295 -7.53 -14.26 -13.21
N ALA A 296 -8.71 -14.03 -13.79
CA ALA A 296 -9.75 -15.04 -13.93
C ALA A 296 -9.76 -15.60 -15.36
N ARG A 297 -9.29 -16.83 -15.55
CA ARG A 297 -9.10 -17.45 -16.88
C ARG A 297 -10.38 -17.46 -17.72
N LYS A 298 -11.55 -17.58 -17.07
CA LYS A 298 -12.87 -17.60 -17.70
C LYS A 298 -13.36 -16.23 -18.19
N LEU A 299 -12.67 -15.11 -17.88
CA LEU A 299 -12.90 -13.83 -18.54
C LEU A 299 -12.24 -13.75 -19.93
N HIS A 300 -11.38 -14.71 -20.26
CA HIS A 300 -10.67 -14.77 -21.53
C HIS A 300 -11.29 -15.82 -22.47
N ARG A 301 -10.87 -15.79 -23.73
CA ARG A 301 -11.26 -16.80 -24.72
C ARG A 301 -10.87 -18.20 -24.25
N PRO A 302 -11.70 -19.24 -24.48
CA PRO A 302 -11.37 -20.61 -24.09
C PRO A 302 -9.98 -21.02 -24.60
N GLY A 303 -9.16 -21.59 -23.70
CA GLY A 303 -7.80 -22.03 -24.01
C GLY A 303 -6.71 -20.94 -23.95
N ALA A 304 -7.06 -19.66 -23.72
CA ALA A 304 -6.06 -18.60 -23.59
C ALA A 304 -5.21 -18.73 -22.32
N PHE A 305 -5.83 -19.16 -21.22
CA PHE A 305 -5.18 -19.42 -19.94
C PHE A 305 -5.69 -20.75 -19.39
N ASP A 306 -4.77 -21.58 -18.90
CA ASP A 306 -5.05 -22.89 -18.33
C ASP A 306 -5.39 -22.81 -16.83
N SER A 307 -5.06 -21.71 -16.16
CA SER A 307 -5.34 -21.46 -14.75
C SER A 307 -5.68 -19.99 -14.48
N ASP A 308 -6.48 -19.76 -13.44
CA ASP A 308 -6.55 -18.48 -12.75
C ASP A 308 -5.19 -18.16 -12.11
N ILE A 309 -4.99 -16.90 -11.72
CA ILE A 309 -3.84 -16.47 -10.92
C ILE A 309 -4.36 -15.75 -9.68
N THR A 310 -3.89 -16.15 -8.50
CA THR A 310 -4.22 -15.48 -7.23
C THR A 310 -2.96 -14.98 -6.52
N LEU A 311 -3.09 -13.85 -5.81
CA LEU A 311 -2.03 -13.33 -4.95
C LEU A 311 -2.28 -13.76 -3.49
N VAL A 312 -1.28 -14.40 -2.91
CA VAL A 312 -1.27 -14.81 -1.52
C VAL A 312 -0.82 -13.64 -0.64
N ASN A 313 -1.81 -12.95 -0.10
CA ASN A 313 -1.70 -11.98 0.97
C ASN A 313 -2.89 -12.20 1.90
N TRP A 314 -2.72 -13.10 2.85
CA TRP A 314 -3.76 -13.68 3.69
C TRP A 314 -3.34 -13.64 5.16
N PRO A 315 -4.29 -13.78 6.11
CA PRO A 315 -3.98 -13.76 7.53
C PRO A 315 -2.85 -14.71 7.97
N LEU A 316 -2.65 -15.84 7.28
CA LEU A 316 -1.65 -16.85 7.64
C LEU A 316 -0.21 -16.57 7.15
N ASN A 317 0.02 -15.53 6.34
CA ASN A 317 1.37 -15.15 5.91
C ASN A 317 1.80 -13.75 6.37
N ASP A 318 1.04 -13.13 7.27
CA ASP A 318 1.49 -11.95 7.99
C ASP A 318 2.57 -12.34 9.02
N TYR A 319 3.70 -11.64 9.02
CA TYR A 319 4.84 -11.88 9.89
C TYR A 319 4.95 -10.78 10.95
N TRP A 320 4.87 -11.18 12.22
CA TRP A 320 4.88 -10.27 13.37
C TRP A 320 5.89 -10.67 14.46
N LEU A 321 6.83 -11.58 14.21
CA LEU A 321 7.77 -12.00 15.27
C LEU A 321 8.87 -10.98 15.56
N LYS A 322 9.16 -10.07 14.61
CA LYS A 322 10.17 -9.02 14.75
C LYS A 322 9.71 -7.73 14.05
N PRO A 323 9.98 -6.55 14.64
CA PRO A 323 9.68 -5.28 14.00
C PRO A 323 10.55 -5.05 12.78
N LEU A 324 9.98 -4.43 11.75
CA LEU A 324 10.74 -4.03 10.56
C LEU A 324 11.53 -2.75 10.83
N ILE A 325 10.94 -1.81 11.59
CA ILE A 325 11.44 -0.46 11.82
C ILE A 325 11.95 -0.30 13.27
N GLY A 326 13.00 0.49 13.49
CA GLY A 326 13.46 0.89 14.83
C GLY A 326 14.26 -0.18 15.62
N GLY A 327 14.33 -1.42 15.14
CA GLY A 327 15.11 -2.51 15.76
C GLY A 327 16.57 -2.60 15.34
N GLY A 328 17.04 -1.71 14.44
CA GLY A 328 18.37 -1.76 13.82
C GLY A 328 18.45 -2.72 12.61
N GLU A 329 19.50 -2.56 11.80
CA GLU A 329 19.65 -3.25 10.50
C GLU A 329 19.59 -4.79 10.61
N GLU A 330 20.18 -5.36 11.67
CA GLU A 330 20.14 -6.81 11.89
C GLU A 330 18.71 -7.31 12.14
N THR A 331 17.93 -6.59 12.95
CA THR A 331 16.54 -6.93 13.25
C THR A 331 15.67 -6.81 12.00
N THR A 332 15.85 -5.75 11.22
CA THR A 332 15.17 -5.55 9.93
C THR A 332 15.48 -6.71 8.97
N ALA A 333 16.75 -7.10 8.83
CA ALA A 333 17.15 -8.23 7.98
C ALA A 333 16.52 -9.55 8.45
N GLN A 334 16.49 -9.80 9.75
CA GLN A 334 15.84 -10.97 10.35
C GLN A 334 14.32 -10.95 10.15
N ALA A 335 13.67 -9.79 10.22
CA ALA A 335 12.23 -9.65 9.97
C ALA A 335 11.89 -10.00 8.51
N ILE A 336 12.65 -9.48 7.55
CA ILE A 336 12.47 -9.78 6.12
C ILE A 336 12.74 -11.27 5.82
N ALA A 337 13.81 -11.83 6.41
CA ALA A 337 14.12 -13.25 6.25
C ALA A 337 13.03 -14.15 6.86
N GLY A 338 12.52 -13.80 8.04
CA GLY A 338 11.43 -14.50 8.71
C GLY A 338 10.12 -14.46 7.92
N ALA A 339 9.74 -13.28 7.39
CA ALA A 339 8.56 -13.13 6.54
C ALA A 339 8.65 -13.95 5.25
N ARG A 340 9.86 -14.06 4.67
CA ARG A 340 10.15 -14.92 3.53
C ARG A 340 9.97 -16.40 3.87
N GLN A 341 10.56 -16.85 4.98
CA GLN A 341 10.43 -18.23 5.43
C GLN A 341 8.98 -18.60 5.77
N LEU A 342 8.21 -17.69 6.37
CA LEU A 342 6.78 -17.89 6.60
C LEU A 342 6.03 -18.06 5.28
N SER A 343 6.23 -17.17 4.31
CA SER A 343 5.52 -17.21 3.03
C SER A 343 5.84 -18.48 2.22
N LEU A 344 7.11 -18.90 2.20
CA LEU A 344 7.51 -20.18 1.62
C LEU A 344 6.91 -21.38 2.37
N SER A 345 6.82 -21.30 3.71
CA SER A 345 6.20 -22.34 4.54
C SER A 345 4.70 -22.47 4.29
N VAL A 346 4.01 -21.36 4.06
CA VAL A 346 2.60 -21.32 3.66
C VAL A 346 2.42 -22.01 2.31
N LEU A 347 3.24 -21.68 1.31
CA LEU A 347 3.22 -22.36 0.01
C LEU A 347 3.44 -23.87 0.13
N TYR A 348 4.50 -24.27 0.82
CA TYR A 348 4.83 -25.68 1.00
C TYR A 348 3.69 -26.42 1.73
N TRP A 349 3.14 -25.84 2.80
CA TRP A 349 1.99 -26.39 3.51
C TRP A 349 0.76 -26.55 2.60
N LEU A 350 0.45 -25.55 1.76
CA LEU A 350 -0.63 -25.66 0.78
C LEU A 350 -0.39 -26.82 -0.18
N GLN A 351 0.84 -27.03 -0.63
CA GLN A 351 1.18 -28.08 -1.58
C GLN A 351 1.12 -29.49 -0.96
N THR A 352 1.45 -29.64 0.33
CA THR A 352 1.66 -30.97 0.93
C THR A 352 0.65 -31.38 2.00
N GLU A 353 0.15 -30.44 2.80
CA GLU A 353 -0.57 -30.76 4.06
C GLU A 353 -1.95 -30.08 4.19
N ALA A 354 -2.23 -29.02 3.42
CA ALA A 354 -3.50 -28.31 3.53
C ALA A 354 -4.70 -29.24 3.25
N PRO A 355 -5.74 -29.22 4.09
CA PRO A 355 -6.87 -30.11 3.94
C PRO A 355 -7.68 -29.75 2.69
N ARG A 356 -8.18 -30.75 1.98
CA ARG A 356 -9.02 -30.59 0.80
C ARG A 356 -10.47 -30.98 1.09
N ALA A 357 -11.40 -30.41 0.33
CA ALA A 357 -12.82 -30.71 0.44
C ALA A 357 -13.16 -32.18 0.07
N ASP A 358 -12.32 -32.85 -0.71
CA ASP A 358 -12.44 -34.27 -1.07
C ASP A 358 -11.93 -35.23 0.03
N GLY A 359 -11.51 -34.69 1.19
CA GLY A 359 -10.93 -35.46 2.29
C GLY A 359 -9.43 -35.77 2.13
N GLY A 360 -8.81 -35.36 1.01
CA GLY A 360 -7.37 -35.44 0.80
C GLY A 360 -6.59 -34.30 1.45
N THR A 361 -5.29 -34.28 1.21
CA THR A 361 -4.38 -33.22 1.67
C THR A 361 -3.46 -32.77 0.54
N GLY A 362 -3.07 -31.50 0.58
CA GLY A 362 -2.09 -30.91 -0.33
C GLY A 362 -2.62 -30.64 -1.74
N PHE A 363 -2.14 -29.55 -2.32
CA PHE A 363 -2.39 -29.11 -3.68
C PHE A 363 -1.06 -29.07 -4.47
N PRO A 364 -0.47 -30.22 -4.84
CA PRO A 364 0.84 -30.26 -5.52
C PRO A 364 0.84 -29.53 -6.87
N GLY A 365 -0.34 -29.36 -7.50
CA GLY A 365 -0.49 -28.59 -8.72
C GLY A 365 -0.34 -27.07 -8.56
N LEU A 366 -0.19 -26.54 -7.34
CA LEU A 366 0.03 -25.11 -7.12
C LEU A 366 1.43 -24.72 -7.60
N ARG A 367 1.49 -23.79 -8.55
CA ARG A 367 2.72 -23.34 -9.19
C ARG A 367 2.98 -21.87 -8.86
N PRO A 368 4.13 -21.53 -8.26
CA PRO A 368 4.59 -20.14 -8.12
C PRO A 368 4.69 -19.44 -9.48
N ARG A 369 4.43 -18.13 -9.50
CA ARG A 369 4.42 -17.31 -10.73
C ARG A 369 5.51 -16.23 -10.72
N PRO A 370 6.79 -16.61 -10.90
CA PRO A 370 7.91 -15.67 -10.99
C PRO A 370 7.78 -14.67 -12.14
N ASP A 371 7.10 -15.08 -13.21
CA ASP A 371 6.77 -14.22 -14.36
C ASP A 371 5.75 -13.13 -14.03
N VAL A 372 4.97 -13.27 -12.95
CA VAL A 372 3.98 -12.29 -12.48
C VAL A 372 4.60 -11.32 -11.47
N THR A 373 5.43 -11.81 -10.54
CA THR A 373 6.05 -10.98 -9.49
C THR A 373 7.40 -10.37 -9.91
N GLY A 374 8.03 -10.91 -10.95
CA GLY A 374 9.32 -10.44 -11.45
C GLY A 374 10.52 -10.83 -10.58
N THR A 375 10.40 -11.88 -9.76
CA THR A 375 11.49 -12.48 -8.99
C THR A 375 11.67 -13.94 -9.38
N ALA A 376 12.86 -14.51 -9.19
CA ALA A 376 13.11 -15.92 -9.51
C ALA A 376 12.38 -16.90 -8.57
N ASP A 377 12.14 -16.49 -7.32
CA ASP A 377 11.50 -17.30 -6.27
C ASP A 377 9.96 -17.21 -6.29
N GLY A 378 9.38 -16.34 -7.13
CA GLY A 378 7.93 -16.13 -7.21
C GLY A 378 7.33 -15.29 -6.08
N LEU A 379 8.16 -14.81 -5.15
CA LEU A 379 7.75 -13.88 -4.09
C LEU A 379 7.73 -12.44 -4.62
N ALA A 380 7.13 -11.52 -3.87
CA ALA A 380 7.17 -10.09 -4.16
C ALA A 380 8.61 -9.56 -4.04
N LYS A 381 8.92 -8.47 -4.76
CA LYS A 381 10.24 -7.83 -4.76
C LYS A 381 10.55 -7.18 -3.42
N ALA A 382 9.51 -6.64 -2.76
CA ALA A 382 9.59 -6.02 -1.45
C ALA A 382 8.46 -6.55 -0.54
N PRO A 383 8.65 -6.56 0.80
CA PRO A 383 7.56 -6.86 1.71
C PRO A 383 6.46 -5.80 1.62
N TYR A 384 5.21 -6.23 1.75
CA TYR A 384 4.10 -5.33 2.05
C TYR A 384 4.25 -4.83 3.48
N VAL A 385 4.51 -3.52 3.61
CA VAL A 385 4.65 -2.82 4.88
C VAL A 385 3.34 -2.10 5.19
N ARG A 386 2.71 -2.42 6.32
CA ARG A 386 1.45 -1.77 6.75
C ARG A 386 1.69 -0.50 7.56
N GLU A 387 2.87 -0.35 8.15
CA GLU A 387 3.15 0.75 9.07
C GLU A 387 4.55 1.32 8.82
N SER A 388 4.59 2.64 8.59
CA SER A 388 5.82 3.42 8.39
C SER A 388 6.19 4.17 9.67
N ARG A 389 7.41 4.74 9.71
CA ARG A 389 7.66 5.93 10.53
C ARG A 389 6.67 7.03 10.12
N ARG A 390 6.03 7.68 11.09
CA ARG A 390 5.03 8.73 10.86
C ARG A 390 5.53 10.07 11.37
N ILE A 391 5.42 11.14 10.58
CA ILE A 391 5.91 12.45 11.02
C ILE A 391 5.18 12.93 12.28
N LYS A 392 5.91 13.60 13.20
CA LYS A 392 5.27 14.47 14.20
C LYS A 392 4.79 15.73 13.48
N ALA A 393 3.55 15.66 13.04
CA ALA A 393 2.95 16.63 12.14
C ALA A 393 2.41 17.88 12.84
N VAL A 394 2.13 18.91 12.04
CA VAL A 394 1.36 20.10 12.45
C VAL A 394 -0.04 19.69 12.91
N THR A 395 -0.67 18.77 12.18
CA THR A 395 -1.95 18.14 12.55
C THR A 395 -1.76 16.63 12.55
N THR A 396 -2.08 15.98 13.66
CA THR A 396 -2.09 14.51 13.74
C THR A 396 -3.54 14.06 13.73
N VAL A 397 -3.90 13.20 12.77
CA VAL A 397 -5.23 12.59 12.70
C VAL A 397 -5.33 11.50 13.75
N VAL A 398 -6.37 11.55 14.59
CA VAL A 398 -6.59 10.61 15.71
C VAL A 398 -7.87 9.80 15.53
N GLU A 399 -8.02 8.70 16.26
CA GLU A 399 -9.11 7.73 16.13
C GLU A 399 -10.48 8.41 16.15
N GLN A 400 -10.64 9.40 17.02
CA GLN A 400 -11.87 10.15 17.21
C GLN A 400 -12.27 10.98 15.99
N ASP A 401 -11.35 11.22 15.03
CA ASP A 401 -11.65 11.92 13.80
C ASP A 401 -12.40 11.05 12.77
N VAL A 402 -12.29 9.72 12.89
CA VAL A 402 -12.73 8.78 11.85
C VAL A 402 -13.56 7.62 12.36
N ALA A 403 -13.44 7.21 13.62
CA ALA A 403 -14.18 6.08 14.17
C ALA A 403 -15.68 6.39 14.30
N ILE A 404 -16.52 5.49 13.78
CA ILE A 404 -17.99 5.62 13.82
C ILE A 404 -18.49 5.80 15.26
N ASP A 405 -17.88 5.13 16.23
CA ASP A 405 -18.27 5.22 17.63
C ASP A 405 -18.01 6.61 18.23
N SER A 406 -17.10 7.39 17.64
CA SER A 406 -16.77 8.75 18.08
C SER A 406 -17.60 9.82 17.36
N VAL A 407 -17.75 9.73 16.04
CA VAL A 407 -18.42 10.78 15.23
C VAL A 407 -19.86 10.44 14.84
N GLY A 408 -20.27 9.18 15.01
CA GLY A 408 -21.55 8.65 14.54
C GLY A 408 -21.50 8.18 13.08
N PRO A 409 -22.45 7.33 12.64
CA PRO A 409 -22.41 6.69 11.32
C PRO A 409 -22.63 7.64 10.13
N TYR A 410 -23.06 8.87 10.39
CA TYR A 410 -23.18 9.96 9.40
C TYR A 410 -22.32 11.17 9.81
N GLY A 411 -21.48 11.01 10.82
CA GLY A 411 -20.55 12.03 11.26
C GLY A 411 -19.43 12.23 10.24
N ARG A 412 -18.76 13.37 10.38
CA ARG A 412 -17.51 13.64 9.67
C ARG A 412 -16.67 14.61 10.48
N THR A 413 -15.37 14.39 10.50
CA THR A 413 -14.42 15.44 10.86
C THR A 413 -14.03 16.19 9.59
N SER A 414 -14.29 17.50 9.58
CA SER A 414 -13.89 18.38 8.49
C SER A 414 -12.72 19.24 8.93
N TYR A 415 -11.74 19.41 8.05
CA TYR A 415 -10.58 20.25 8.29
C TYR A 415 -10.63 21.50 7.42
N ARG A 416 -10.33 22.66 8.02
CA ARG A 416 -10.22 23.94 7.29
C ARG A 416 -9.26 23.82 6.11
N ASP A 417 -8.17 23.10 6.33
CA ASP A 417 -7.07 22.89 5.40
C ASP A 417 -7.13 21.52 4.68
N SER A 418 -8.34 20.97 4.44
CA SER A 418 -8.45 19.68 3.74
C SER A 418 -7.94 19.75 2.30
N VAL A 419 -7.07 18.80 1.95
CA VAL A 419 -6.39 18.66 0.66
C VAL A 419 -6.65 17.31 -0.01
N GLY A 420 -7.46 16.45 0.60
CA GLY A 420 -7.69 15.12 0.09
C GLY A 420 -8.80 14.38 0.81
N VAL A 421 -9.08 13.19 0.34
CA VAL A 421 -10.12 12.31 0.88
C VAL A 421 -9.61 10.88 0.98
N GLY A 422 -10.14 10.15 1.95
CA GLY A 422 -9.94 8.71 2.08
C GLY A 422 -11.13 8.04 2.73
N GLY A 423 -11.18 6.72 2.61
CA GLY A 423 -12.24 5.91 3.18
C GLY A 423 -11.78 4.47 3.26
N TYR A 424 -11.75 3.94 4.47
CA TYR A 424 -11.48 2.55 4.78
C TYR A 424 -11.71 2.34 6.27
N ARG A 425 -12.10 1.14 6.68
CA ARG A 425 -12.19 0.78 8.11
C ARG A 425 -10.82 0.94 8.76
N ILE A 426 -10.78 1.22 10.06
CA ILE A 426 -9.51 1.18 10.78
C ILE A 426 -9.14 -0.29 10.89
N ASP A 427 -8.19 -0.75 10.07
CA ASP A 427 -7.81 -2.16 9.92
C ASP A 427 -6.34 -2.36 10.33
N LEU A 428 -6.13 -2.79 11.57
CA LEU A 428 -4.81 -3.14 12.10
C LEU A 428 -4.69 -4.66 12.16
N HIS A 429 -3.59 -5.15 11.59
CA HIS A 429 -3.23 -6.57 11.61
C HIS A 429 -2.47 -6.96 12.88
N PRO A 430 -2.36 -8.28 13.18
CA PRO A 430 -1.54 -8.76 14.28
C PRO A 430 -0.15 -8.14 14.30
N SER A 431 0.28 -7.80 15.50
CA SER A 431 1.39 -6.89 15.71
C SER A 431 2.56 -7.57 16.41
N THR A 432 3.73 -6.94 16.38
CA THR A 432 4.93 -7.44 17.05
C THR A 432 4.87 -7.37 18.57
N GLY A 433 3.89 -6.66 19.13
CA GLY A 433 3.54 -6.68 20.56
C GLY A 433 2.70 -7.89 20.96
N GLY A 434 2.21 -8.67 20.00
CA GLY A 434 1.33 -9.82 20.25
C GLY A 434 -0.15 -9.46 20.32
N ASP A 435 -0.55 -8.31 19.77
CA ASP A 435 -1.95 -7.94 19.64
C ASP A 435 -2.61 -8.68 18.49
N ASN A 436 -3.92 -8.90 18.61
CA ASN A 436 -4.74 -9.43 17.52
C ASN A 436 -5.21 -8.29 16.60
N TYR A 437 -6.08 -8.61 15.64
CA TYR A 437 -6.73 -7.61 14.80
C TYR A 437 -7.46 -6.55 15.62
N ILE A 438 -7.36 -5.29 15.18
CA ILE A 438 -8.24 -4.20 15.58
C ILE A 438 -8.93 -3.71 14.30
N ASP A 439 -10.22 -4.02 14.17
CA ASP A 439 -11.06 -3.56 13.06
C ASP A 439 -12.20 -2.69 13.61
N ILE A 440 -12.12 -1.37 13.36
CA ILE A 440 -13.11 -0.39 13.80
C ILE A 440 -13.81 0.21 12.58
N GLY A 441 -15.14 0.28 12.64
CA GLY A 441 -15.93 0.95 11.61
C GLY A 441 -15.56 2.42 11.54
N SER A 442 -15.40 2.94 10.33
CA SER A 442 -15.00 4.33 10.11
C SER A 442 -15.95 5.08 9.18
N VAL A 443 -15.96 6.40 9.34
CA VAL A 443 -16.58 7.30 8.36
C VAL A 443 -15.57 7.65 7.28
N PRO A 444 -16.02 7.99 6.06
CA PRO A 444 -15.16 8.61 5.08
C PRO A 444 -14.58 9.92 5.61
N PHE A 445 -13.30 10.14 5.35
CA PHE A 445 -12.50 11.16 6.04
C PHE A 445 -11.74 12.06 5.08
N GLU A 446 -11.28 13.19 5.61
CA GLU A 446 -10.52 14.22 4.92
C GLU A 446 -9.02 14.13 5.30
N ILE A 447 -8.13 14.50 4.38
CA ILE A 447 -6.69 14.60 4.65
C ILE A 447 -6.36 16.08 4.91
N PRO A 448 -6.06 16.50 6.15
CA PRO A 448 -5.65 17.89 6.41
C PRO A 448 -4.24 18.16 5.88
N LEU A 449 -4.00 19.35 5.33
CA LEU A 449 -2.67 19.76 4.89
C LEU A 449 -1.65 19.69 6.03
N GLY A 450 -2.07 20.04 7.26
CA GLY A 450 -1.22 19.91 8.45
C GLY A 450 -0.70 18.48 8.72
N ALA A 451 -1.38 17.43 8.26
CA ALA A 451 -0.89 16.04 8.35
C ALA A 451 0.20 15.72 7.32
N LEU A 452 0.39 16.58 6.32
CA LEU A 452 1.49 16.49 5.35
C LEU A 452 2.66 17.42 5.71
N LEU A 453 2.66 18.04 6.90
CA LEU A 453 3.70 18.98 7.31
C LEU A 453 4.38 18.53 8.60
N PRO A 454 5.68 18.22 8.60
CA PRO A 454 6.42 18.02 9.85
C PRO A 454 6.49 19.35 10.62
N ARG A 455 6.51 19.31 11.96
CA ARG A 455 6.47 20.54 12.78
C ARG A 455 7.63 21.50 12.53
N ARG A 456 8.83 20.96 12.33
CA ARG A 456 10.08 21.73 12.29
C ARG A 456 10.62 21.88 10.87
N VAL A 457 10.78 20.77 10.15
CA VAL A 457 11.44 20.76 8.84
C VAL A 457 10.58 21.42 7.76
N ARG A 458 11.15 22.31 6.97
CA ARG A 458 10.39 23.24 6.11
C ARG A 458 10.30 22.82 4.64
N ASN A 459 11.14 21.90 4.20
CA ASN A 459 11.20 21.46 2.80
C ASN A 459 11.07 19.94 2.59
N LEU A 460 10.66 19.20 3.62
CA LEU A 460 10.33 17.78 3.52
C LEU A 460 8.81 17.59 3.54
N LEU A 461 8.28 16.83 2.59
CA LEU A 461 6.87 16.44 2.55
C LEU A 461 6.74 14.90 2.53
N PRO A 462 5.89 14.28 3.38
CA PRO A 462 5.55 12.87 3.27
C PRO A 462 4.60 12.63 2.09
N ALA A 463 4.76 11.49 1.43
CA ALA A 463 3.98 11.08 0.25
C ALA A 463 3.71 9.57 0.27
N GLY A 464 3.20 9.07 1.40
CA GLY A 464 2.86 7.66 1.60
C GLY A 464 2.24 7.45 2.97
N LYS A 465 2.63 6.35 3.64
CA LYS A 465 2.17 5.98 4.99
C LYS A 465 2.80 6.84 6.11
N ASN A 466 3.77 7.67 5.76
CA ASN A 466 4.59 8.46 6.68
C ASN A 466 3.97 9.81 7.09
N ILE A 467 2.70 10.06 6.74
CA ILE A 467 1.96 11.26 7.11
C ILE A 467 1.62 11.31 8.62
N GLY A 468 1.05 12.42 9.06
CA GLY A 468 0.66 12.66 10.45
C GLY A 468 -0.59 11.91 10.89
N THR A 469 -0.44 10.63 11.21
CA THR A 469 -1.48 9.76 11.82
C THR A 469 -0.94 9.09 13.09
N THR A 470 -1.83 8.54 13.91
CA THR A 470 -1.46 7.63 15.01
C THR A 470 -1.31 6.21 14.48
N HIS A 471 -0.85 5.28 15.31
CA HIS A 471 -0.83 3.84 15.03
C HIS A 471 -2.23 3.32 14.68
N ILE A 472 -3.25 3.81 15.41
CA ILE A 472 -4.65 3.43 15.21
C ILE A 472 -5.13 3.98 13.86
N THR A 473 -5.07 5.29 13.62
CA THR A 473 -5.60 5.87 12.37
C THR A 473 -4.80 5.52 11.12
N ASN A 474 -3.53 5.16 11.25
CA ASN A 474 -2.76 4.62 10.12
C ASN A 474 -3.47 3.42 9.47
N GLY A 475 -4.24 2.63 10.23
CA GLY A 475 -5.02 1.49 9.74
C GLY A 475 -5.98 1.82 8.58
N CYS A 476 -6.45 3.07 8.47
CA CYS A 476 -7.30 3.50 7.36
C CYS A 476 -6.64 4.49 6.38
N TYR A 477 -5.52 5.13 6.76
CA TYR A 477 -4.80 6.07 5.89
C TYR A 477 -3.70 5.43 5.03
N ARG A 478 -3.22 4.22 5.38
CA ARG A 478 -2.17 3.47 4.63
C ARG A 478 -2.63 2.83 3.31
N LEU A 479 -3.75 3.29 2.77
CA LEU A 479 -4.50 2.61 1.71
C LEU A 479 -4.14 3.22 0.36
N HIS A 480 -4.17 2.39 -0.68
CA HIS A 480 -3.75 2.73 -2.05
C HIS A 480 -4.27 4.10 -2.56
N PRO A 481 -5.58 4.41 -2.51
CA PRO A 481 -6.08 5.71 -2.96
C PRO A 481 -5.61 6.88 -2.07
N VAL A 482 -5.41 6.64 -0.77
CA VAL A 482 -5.01 7.68 0.20
C VAL A 482 -3.53 8.01 0.02
N GLU A 483 -2.66 7.02 -0.14
CA GLU A 483 -1.24 7.23 -0.44
C GLU A 483 -1.05 7.94 -1.77
N TRP A 484 -1.82 7.55 -2.79
CA TRP A 484 -1.82 8.26 -4.06
C TRP A 484 -2.25 9.72 -3.90
N ASN A 485 -3.29 10.00 -3.12
CA ASN A 485 -3.74 11.37 -2.86
C ASN A 485 -2.68 12.18 -2.09
N ALA A 486 -2.08 11.62 -1.04
CA ALA A 486 -1.02 12.27 -0.26
C ALA A 486 0.16 12.65 -1.16
N GLY A 487 0.59 11.72 -2.02
CA GLY A 487 1.63 11.97 -3.01
C GLY A 487 1.26 13.05 -4.04
N GLU A 488 0.07 12.97 -4.64
CA GLU A 488 -0.38 13.98 -5.61
C GLU A 488 -0.38 15.40 -4.98
N VAL A 489 -0.84 15.51 -3.74
CA VAL A 489 -0.85 16.78 -3.00
C VAL A 489 0.58 17.23 -2.65
N ALA A 490 1.45 16.33 -2.18
CA ALA A 490 2.84 16.68 -1.85
C ALA A 490 3.60 17.23 -3.07
N GLY A 491 3.46 16.57 -4.23
CA GLY A 491 4.05 17.04 -5.48
C GLY A 491 3.48 18.38 -5.96
N ALA A 492 2.14 18.56 -5.86
CA ALA A 492 1.49 19.82 -6.20
C ALA A 492 1.88 20.97 -5.25
N LEU A 493 1.98 20.69 -3.94
CA LEU A 493 2.36 21.65 -2.91
C LEU A 493 3.79 22.12 -3.11
N ALA A 494 4.75 21.20 -3.30
CA ALA A 494 6.14 21.55 -3.59
C ALA A 494 6.24 22.44 -4.84
N ALA A 495 5.54 22.07 -5.92
CA ALA A 495 5.51 22.87 -7.15
C ALA A 495 4.89 24.25 -6.95
N HIS A 496 3.79 24.35 -6.20
CA HIS A 496 3.11 25.61 -5.87
C HIS A 496 4.02 26.52 -5.02
N CYS A 497 4.64 25.98 -3.99
CA CYS A 497 5.61 26.69 -3.15
C CYS A 497 6.79 27.24 -3.94
N LEU A 498 7.31 26.48 -4.91
CA LEU A 498 8.34 26.95 -5.83
C LEU A 498 7.87 28.06 -6.78
N THR A 499 6.58 28.10 -7.13
CA THR A 499 6.02 29.12 -8.03
C THR A 499 5.80 30.42 -7.27
N GLU A 500 5.18 30.34 -6.10
CA GLU A 500 4.76 31.52 -5.34
C GLU A 500 5.86 32.04 -4.40
N GLY A 501 6.96 31.30 -4.24
CA GLY A 501 8.06 31.68 -3.34
C GLY A 501 7.65 31.62 -1.86
N VAL A 502 6.90 30.58 -1.48
CA VAL A 502 6.35 30.39 -0.13
C VAL A 502 6.73 29.03 0.43
N GLU A 503 6.65 28.89 1.74
CA GLU A 503 6.86 27.61 2.43
C GLU A 503 5.54 26.86 2.65
N PRO A 504 5.56 25.52 2.69
CA PRO A 504 4.37 24.70 2.96
C PRO A 504 3.58 25.13 4.20
N HIS A 505 4.28 25.45 5.29
CA HIS A 505 3.68 25.93 6.53
C HIS A 505 2.94 27.26 6.37
N GLN A 506 3.39 28.14 5.47
CA GLN A 506 2.68 29.39 5.18
C GLN A 506 1.40 29.12 4.37
N VAL A 507 1.46 28.18 3.43
CA VAL A 507 0.27 27.74 2.69
C VAL A 507 -0.77 27.16 3.65
N GLN A 508 -0.34 26.36 4.62
CA GLN A 508 -1.24 25.81 5.62
C GLN A 508 -1.76 26.89 6.59
N ALA A 509 -0.91 27.73 7.16
CA ALA A 509 -1.32 28.68 8.20
C ALA A 509 -2.18 29.84 7.68
N GLU A 510 -1.98 30.31 6.45
CA GLU A 510 -2.64 31.51 5.93
C GLU A 510 -3.85 31.18 5.04
N ASP A 511 -5.06 31.56 5.46
CA ASP A 511 -6.32 31.28 4.74
C ASP A 511 -6.29 31.63 3.25
N LYS A 512 -5.71 32.77 2.90
CA LYS A 512 -5.63 33.24 1.51
C LYS A 512 -4.76 32.31 0.66
N ARG A 513 -3.59 31.93 1.16
CA ARG A 513 -2.65 31.05 0.46
C ARG A 513 -3.23 29.64 0.36
N PHE A 514 -3.85 29.16 1.43
CA PHE A 514 -4.56 27.89 1.40
C PHE A 514 -5.66 27.89 0.34
N ALA A 515 -6.49 28.93 0.27
CA ALA A 515 -7.58 29.02 -0.72
C ALA A 515 -7.07 29.08 -2.17
N GLU A 516 -5.90 29.67 -2.42
CA GLU A 516 -5.23 29.63 -3.72
C GLU A 516 -4.78 28.20 -4.08
N PHE A 517 -4.13 27.51 -3.14
CA PHE A 517 -3.70 26.13 -3.33
C PHE A 517 -4.88 25.14 -3.46
N ALA A 518 -5.93 25.29 -2.65
CA ALA A 518 -7.13 24.47 -2.70
C ALA A 518 -7.82 24.54 -4.07
N ARG A 519 -7.92 25.73 -4.67
CA ARG A 519 -8.45 25.89 -6.04
C ARG A 519 -7.58 25.21 -7.09
N LEU A 520 -6.26 25.22 -6.93
CA LEU A 520 -5.35 24.48 -7.80
C LEU A 520 -5.61 22.97 -7.72
N LEU A 521 -5.74 22.43 -6.51
CA LEU A 521 -6.04 21.01 -6.29
C LEU A 521 -7.38 20.59 -6.91
N GLU A 522 -8.43 21.38 -6.72
CA GLU A 522 -9.76 21.15 -7.30
C GLU A 522 -9.72 21.16 -8.84
N HIS A 523 -9.02 22.14 -9.43
CA HIS A 523 -8.82 22.20 -10.87
C HIS A 523 -8.05 20.98 -11.42
N GLN A 524 -7.14 20.41 -10.64
CA GLN A 524 -6.42 19.18 -10.98
C GLN A 524 -7.25 17.91 -10.73
N GLY A 525 -8.46 18.04 -10.17
CA GLY A 525 -9.39 16.95 -9.92
C GLY A 525 -9.15 16.20 -8.60
N VAL A 526 -8.47 16.83 -7.64
CA VAL A 526 -8.38 16.32 -6.26
C VAL A 526 -9.69 16.62 -5.54
N GLN A 527 -10.30 15.59 -4.97
CA GLN A 527 -11.47 15.74 -4.11
C GLN A 527 -10.98 16.08 -2.71
N ARG A 528 -11.49 17.17 -2.13
CA ARG A 528 -11.12 17.62 -0.77
C ARG A 528 -12.18 17.31 0.27
N HIS A 529 -13.41 17.02 -0.17
CA HIS A 529 -14.55 16.77 0.70
C HIS A 529 -15.35 15.60 0.15
N TRP A 530 -15.88 14.78 1.04
CA TRP A 530 -16.80 13.71 0.68
C TRP A 530 -18.22 14.24 0.46
N PRO A 531 -19.01 13.64 -0.46
CA PRO A 531 -20.46 13.79 -0.43
C PRO A 531 -21.04 13.16 0.85
N ASP A 532 -22.29 13.50 1.19
CA ASP A 532 -22.94 12.92 2.37
C ASP A 532 -23.20 11.42 2.15
N VAL A 533 -22.41 10.57 2.82
CA VAL A 533 -22.50 9.11 2.78
C VAL A 533 -22.37 8.53 4.19
N ARG A 534 -22.92 7.34 4.39
CA ARG A 534 -22.85 6.63 5.68
C ARG A 534 -21.50 5.93 5.81
N GLY A 535 -20.90 5.95 7.01
CA GLY A 535 -19.76 5.07 7.35
C GLY A 535 -20.13 3.58 7.28
N TYR A 536 -19.14 2.72 7.06
CA TYR A 536 -19.36 1.29 6.80
C TYR A 536 -18.44 0.36 7.59
#